data_AF-A0A962YCD8-F1
#
_entry.id   AF-A0A962YCD8-F1
#
_cell.length_a   1.000
_cell.length_b   1.000
_cell.length_c   1.000
_cell.angle_alpha   90.00
_cell.angle_beta   90.00
_cell.angle_gamma   90.00
#
_symmetry.space_group_name_H-M   'P 1'
#
loop_
_entity.id
_entity.type
_entity.pdbx_description
1 polymer ?
#
loop_
_entity_poly.entity_id
_entity_poly.type
_entity_poly.pdbx_seq_one_letter_code
_entity_poly.pdbx_strand_id
1 'polypeptide(L)' 'MLLHLCTWQEVEQRLRDSCGIIIPIGSTEQHGPNGLIGTDAICPEVVARG' A
#
# COMPACT_ATOMS: atom_id res chain seq x y z
N MET A 1 10.50 -1.01 1.24
CA MET A 1 10.55 -1.24 -0.22
C MET A 1 9.15 -0.99 -0.77
N LEU A 2 8.97 -0.09 -1.74
CA LEU A 2 7.69 0.12 -2.42
C LEU A 2 7.76 -0.54 -3.79
N LEU A 3 6.85 -1.47 -4.08
CA LEU A 3 6.93 -2.30 -5.29
C LEU A 3 6.93 -1.47 -6.59
N HIS A 4 6.16 -0.38 -6.64
CA HIS A 4 6.09 0.50 -7.82
C HIS A 4 7.37 1.31 -8.09
N LEU A 5 8.34 1.29 -7.16
CA LEU A 5 9.65 1.93 -7.31
C LEU A 5 10.77 0.91 -7.58
N CYS A 6 10.44 -0.36 -7.78
CA CYS A 6 11.42 -1.43 -7.96
C CYS A 6 11.39 -2.00 -9.38
N THR A 7 12.57 -2.38 -9.84
CA THR A 7 12.76 -3.25 -11.01
C THR A 7 12.37 -4.69 -10.66
N TRP A 8 12.11 -5.50 -11.69
CA TRP A 8 11.74 -6.90 -11.47
C TRP A 8 12.90 -7.74 -10.90
N GLN A 9 14.16 -7.40 -11.19
CA GLN A 9 15.33 -8.08 -10.62
C GLN A 9 15.45 -7.83 -9.11
N GLU A 10 15.17 -6.61 -8.65
CA GLU A 10 15.15 -6.30 -7.21
C GLU A 10 14.05 -7.07 -6.48
N VAL A 11 12.90 -7.25 -7.12
CA VAL A 11 11.81 -8.10 -6.60
C VAL A 11 12.23 -9.57 -6.57
N GLU A 12 12.84 -10.09 -7.63
CA GLU A 12 13.37 -11.47 -7.66
C GLU A 12 14.35 -11.70 -6.52
N GLN A 13 15.28 -10.76 -6.27
CA GLN A 13 16.22 -10.86 -5.18
C GLN A 13 15.52 -10.86 -3.82
N ARG A 14 14.55 -9.96 -3.61
CA ARG A 14 13.77 -9.88 -2.36
C ARG A 14 13.01 -11.17 -2.07
N LEU A 15 12.48 -11.84 -3.10
CA LEU A 15 11.75 -13.10 -2.97
C LEU A 15 12.63 -14.28 -2.51
N ARG A 16 13.97 -14.20 -2.66
CA ARG A 16 14.89 -15.19 -2.09
C ARG A 16 14.92 -15.14 -0.55
N ASP A 17 14.78 -13.94 0.01
CA ASP A 17 14.85 -13.71 1.46
C ASP A 17 13.46 -13.86 2.13
N SER A 18 12.38 -13.44 1.46
CA SER A 18 11.02 -13.62 1.96
C SER A 18 9.95 -13.33 0.90
N CYS A 19 8.87 -14.09 0.90
CA CYS A 19 7.75 -13.93 -0.02
C CYS A 19 6.59 -13.08 0.53
N GLY A 20 6.78 -12.44 1.68
CA GLY A 20 5.73 -11.62 2.30
C GLY A 20 5.51 -10.31 1.54
N ILE A 21 4.25 -9.97 1.27
CA ILE A 21 3.83 -8.70 0.67
C ILE A 21 2.69 -8.09 1.48
N ILE A 22 2.72 -6.76 1.62
CA ILE A 22 1.61 -5.98 2.18
C ILE A 22 0.97 -5.21 1.02
N ILE A 23 -0.34 -5.35 0.88
CA ILE A 23 -1.14 -4.63 -0.12
C ILE A 23 -2.12 -3.75 0.65
N PRO A 24 -1.88 -2.43 0.76
CA PRO A 24 -2.89 -1.54 1.33
C PRO A 24 -4.11 -1.54 0.40
N ILE A 25 -5.29 -1.75 0.97
CA ILE A 25 -6.56 -1.81 0.25
C ILE A 25 -7.58 -0.93 0.94
N GLY A 26 -8.39 -0.24 0.15
CA GLY A 26 -9.35 0.75 0.61
C GLY A 26 -10.56 0.89 -0.32
N SER A 27 -11.28 1.98 -0.11
CA SER A 27 -12.49 2.37 -0.84
C SER A 27 -12.42 3.83 -1.30
N THR A 28 -13.40 4.23 -2.11
CA THR A 28 -13.68 5.63 -2.49
C THR A 28 -15.13 5.91 -2.10
N GLU A 29 -15.34 6.37 -0.88
CA GLU A 29 -16.67 6.45 -0.27
C GLU A 29 -16.87 7.70 0.60
N GLN A 30 -18.12 7.99 0.95
CA GLN A 30 -18.42 9.18 1.74
C GLN A 30 -17.99 8.99 3.21
N HIS A 31 -17.32 9.99 3.79
CA HIS A 31 -16.92 10.01 5.21
C HIS A 31 -17.49 11.23 5.97
N GLY A 32 -18.69 11.65 5.60
CA GLY A 32 -19.37 12.80 6.20
C GLY A 32 -18.85 14.15 5.69
N PRO A 33 -19.38 15.28 6.24
CA PRO A 33 -19.15 16.61 5.69
C PRO A 33 -17.69 17.08 5.68
N ASN A 34 -16.87 16.53 6.58
CA ASN A 34 -15.47 16.92 6.74
C ASN A 34 -14.49 15.80 6.35
N GLY A 35 -15.00 14.62 5.99
CA GLY A 35 -14.17 13.44 5.71
C GLY A 35 -13.65 13.43 4.27
N LEU A 36 -12.43 12.95 4.08
CA LEU A 36 -11.90 12.74 2.74
C LEU A 36 -12.55 11.51 2.11
N ILE A 37 -12.93 11.61 0.83
CA ILE A 37 -13.55 10.49 0.09
C ILE A 37 -12.64 9.25 0.04
N GLY A 38 -11.32 9.47 0.02
CA GLY A 38 -10.32 8.40 -0.01
C GLY A 38 -9.83 7.96 1.36
N THR A 39 -10.54 8.24 2.47
CA THR A 39 -10.07 7.91 3.83
C THR A 39 -9.63 6.45 3.91
N ASP A 40 -10.45 5.54 3.39
CA ASP A 40 -10.15 4.11 3.40
C ASP A 40 -8.97 3.70 2.51
N ALA A 41 -8.57 4.50 1.52
CA ALA A 41 -7.34 4.26 0.76
C ALA A 41 -6.12 4.89 1.45
N ILE A 42 -6.27 6.11 1.96
CA ILE A 42 -5.20 6.90 2.58
C ILE A 42 -4.71 6.24 3.87
N CYS A 43 -5.61 5.85 4.77
CA CYS A 43 -5.26 5.28 6.06
C CYS A 43 -4.39 4.01 5.94
N PRO A 44 -4.80 2.95 5.23
CA PRO A 44 -3.98 1.76 5.08
C PRO A 44 -2.71 2.01 4.25
N GLU A 45 -2.71 2.91 3.27
CA GLU A 45 -1.49 3.27 2.54
C GLU A 45 -0.43 3.86 3.50
N VAL A 46 -0.84 4.74 4.41
CA VAL A 46 0.06 5.33 5.41
C VAL A 46 0.51 4.28 6.43
N VAL A 47 -0.41 3.47 6.97
CA VAL A 47 -0.08 2.41 7.94
C VAL A 47 0.86 1.36 7.34
N ALA A 48 0.68 0.99 6.08
CA ALA A 48 1.54 0.01 5.40
C ALA A 48 2.98 0.50 5.17
N ARG A 49 3.25 1.81 5.29
CA ARG A 49 4.60 2.36 5.18
C ARG A 49 5.45 2.13 6.44
N GLY A 50 4.82 1.90 7.59
CA GLY A 50 5.49 1.70 8.89
C GLY A 50 5.98 3.00 9.49
#